data_AF-A0A5K0X5Q7-F1
#
_entry.id   AF-A0A5K0X5Q7-F1
#
_cell.length_a   1.000
_cell.length_b   1.000
_cell.length_c   1.000
_cell.angle_alpha   90.00
_cell.angle_beta   90.00
_cell.angle_gamma   90.00
#
_symmetry.space_group_name_H-M   'P 1'
#
loop_
_entity.id
_entity.type
_entity.pdbx_description
1 polymer ?
#
loop_
_entity_poly.entity_id
_entity_poly.type
_entity_poly.pdbx_seq_one_letter_code
_entity_poly.pdbx_strand_id
1 'polypeptide(L)' 'ARREGSADLFICYGGAQLRQNVAGRADWLIFNFDDLLEALRFSN' A
#
# COMPACT_ATOMS: atom_id res chain seq x y z
N ALA A 1 -4.76 -2.64 -11.16
CA ALA A 1 -5.15 -1.68 -10.10
C ALA A 1 -4.46 -0.35 -10.36
N ARG A 2 -3.13 -0.30 -10.36
CA ARG A 2 -2.39 0.92 -10.71
C ARG A 2 -2.64 1.36 -12.16
N ARG A 3 -2.92 2.65 -12.32
CA ARG A 3 -2.83 3.41 -13.57
C ARG A 3 -1.83 4.54 -13.31
N GLU A 4 -0.81 4.65 -14.15
CA GLU A 4 0.18 5.72 -14.00
C GLU A 4 -0.46 7.09 -14.21
N GLY A 5 -0.05 8.07 -13.39
CA GLY A 5 -0.55 9.44 -13.43
C GLY A 5 -1.93 9.69 -12.82
N SER A 6 -2.59 8.69 -12.22
CA SER A 6 -3.91 8.90 -11.59
C SER A 6 -3.84 9.23 -10.11
N ALA A 7 -3.06 8.47 -9.35
CA ALA A 7 -2.86 8.68 -7.92
C ALA A 7 -1.36 8.86 -7.69
N ASP A 8 -1.00 9.77 -6.79
CA ASP A 8 0.39 10.03 -6.42
C ASP A 8 1.01 8.85 -5.65
N LEU A 9 0.19 8.08 -4.93
CA LEU A 9 0.61 6.91 -4.15
C LEU A 9 -0.42 5.77 -4.27
N PHE A 10 0.06 4.56 -4.57
CA PHE A 10 -0.76 3.35 -4.54
C PHE A 10 -0.22 2.35 -3.51
N ILE A 11 -0.95 2.19 -2.40
CA ILE A 11 -0.68 1.19 -1.36
C ILE A 11 -1.54 -0.06 -1.59
N CYS A 12 -0.91 -1.23 -1.71
CA CYS A 12 -1.59 -2.52 -1.77
C CYS A 12 -1.76 -3.08 -0.35
N TYR A 13 -2.99 -3.39 0.05
CA TYR A 13 -3.26 -4.15 1.27
C TYR A 13 -3.37 -5.65 0.94
N GLY A 14 -2.41 -6.43 1.44
CA GLY A 14 -2.32 -7.87 1.23
C GLY A 14 -2.87 -8.71 2.39
N GLY A 15 -3.35 -8.09 3.47
CA GLY A 15 -3.71 -8.78 4.71
C GLY A 15 -4.89 -9.76 4.60
N ALA A 16 -5.81 -9.55 3.65
CA ALA A 16 -6.89 -10.49 3.37
C ALA A 16 -6.48 -11.57 2.34
N GLN A 17 -5.87 -11.14 1.23
CA GLN A 17 -5.35 -12.04 0.20
C GLN A 17 -4.23 -11.35 -0.56
N LEU A 18 -3.08 -12.01 -0.66
CA LEU A 18 -1.97 -11.52 -1.47
C LEU A 18 -2.20 -11.82 -2.96
N ARG A 19 -2.22 -10.75 -3.77
CA ARG A 19 -2.25 -10.83 -5.23
C ARG A 19 -0.92 -10.34 -5.78
N GLN A 20 -0.01 -11.27 -6.07
CA GLN A 20 1.39 -10.95 -6.43
C GLN A 20 1.50 -9.92 -7.56
N ASN A 21 0.70 -10.05 -8.63
CA ASN A 21 0.72 -9.12 -9.76
C ASN A 21 0.24 -7.69 -9.42
N VAL A 22 -0.60 -7.54 -8.38
CA VAL A 22 -1.06 -6.22 -7.91
C VAL A 22 -0.02 -5.62 -6.98
N ALA A 23 0.48 -6.41 -6.03
CA ALA A 23 1.51 -6.01 -5.08
C ALA A 23 2.81 -5.58 -5.79
N GLY A 24 3.24 -6.30 -6.84
CA GLY A 24 4.44 -5.97 -7.61
C GLY A 24 4.34 -4.68 -8.43
N ARG A 25 3.18 -4.02 -8.45
CA ARG A 25 2.98 -2.70 -9.08
C ARG A 25 2.66 -1.60 -8.06
N ALA A 26 2.56 -1.93 -6.79
CA ALA A 26 2.29 -0.98 -5.73
C ALA A 26 3.56 -0.23 -5.32
N ASP A 27 3.41 1.00 -4.86
CA ASP A 27 4.52 1.76 -4.28
C ASP A 27 4.85 1.22 -2.88
N TRP A 28 3.83 0.68 -2.20
CA TRP A 28 3.98 0.04 -0.89
C TRP A 28 2.98 -1.10 -0.73
N LEU A 29 3.44 -2.23 -0.18
CA LEU A 29 2.60 -3.35 0.25
C LEU A 29 2.59 -3.42 1.77
N ILE A 30 1.40 -3.48 2.36
CA ILE A 30 1.19 -3.69 3.80
C ILE A 30 0.32 -4.93 4.04
N PHE A 31 0.50 -5.58 5.18
CA PHE A 31 -0.32 -6.74 5.59
C PHE A 31 -1.16 -6.44 6.83
N ASN A 32 -0.72 -5.52 7.69
CA ASN A 32 -1.49 -5.01 8.81
C ASN A 32 -1.71 -3.50 8.64
N PHE A 33 -2.87 -2.99 9.06
CA PHE A 33 -3.11 -1.56 9.11
C PHE A 33 -2.25 -0.85 10.17
N ASP A 34 -1.77 -1.57 11.18
CA ASP A 34 -0.84 -1.01 12.17
C ASP A 34 0.43 -0.45 11.50
N ASP A 35 0.95 -1.10 10.44
CA ASP A 35 2.12 -0.63 9.68
C ASP A 35 1.86 0.74 9.03
N LEU A 36 0.63 0.95 8.52
CA LEU A 36 0.23 2.23 7.94
C LEU A 36 0.05 3.31 9.01
N LEU A 37 -0.58 2.95 10.13
CA LEU A 37 -0.80 3.86 11.25
C LEU A 37 0.53 4.31 11.86
N GLU A 38 1.51 3.41 11.99
CA GLU A 38 2.84 3.74 12.47
C GLU A 38 3.53 4.77 11.58
N ALA A 39 3.46 4.61 10.25
CA ALA A 39 4.05 5.59 9.33
C ALA A 39 3.38 6.97 9.39
N LEU A 40 2.09 7.04 9.71
CA LEU A 40 1.37 8.33 9.85
C LEU A 40 1.69 9.04 11.17
N ARG A 41 2.07 8.29 12.22
CA ARG A 41 2.34 8.83 13.56
C ARG A 41 3.59 9.72 13.65
N PHE A 42 4.45 9.74 12.63
CA PHE A 42 5.67 10.57 12.62
C PHE A 42 5.49 11.98 12.05
N SER A 43 4.26 12.47 11.90
CA SER A 43 3.99 13.86 11.55
C SER A 43 3.72 14.70 12.80
N ASN A 44 4.76 15.41 13.27
CA ASN A 44 4.68 16.47 14.28
C ASN A 44 5.32 17.74 13.72
#